data_AF-A0A4W5M6Q8-F1
#
_entry.id   AF-A0A4W5M6Q8-F1
#
_cell.length_a   1.000
_cell.length_b   1.000
_cell.length_c   1.000
_cell.angle_alpha   90.00
_cell.angle_beta   90.00
_cell.angle_gamma   90.00
#
_symmetry.space_group_name_H-M   'P 1'
#
loop_
_entity.id
_entity.type
_entity.pdbx_description
1 polymer ?
#
loop_
_entity_poly.entity_id
_entity_poly.type
_entity_poly.pdbx_seq_one_letter_code
_entity_poly.pdbx_strand_id
1 'polypeptide(L)'
;MRKSPSLESVIKSPATLSSCGHSMSYNRNNTKLSVERKDPLAALAREYGGSKRNALLKWCQKKTEGYPNIDVTNFSSSWSDGLAFCALLHTYLPAHIPYQELISQDKGRNLSLAFQAAESIGIKPSMDIDELMHTDRPDWQSVMQYVSQIYKYFET
;
A
#
# COMPACT_ATOMS: atom_id res chain seq x y z
N MET A 1 65.42 -47.83 11.47
CA MET A 1 65.78 -46.41 11.26
C MET A 1 64.73 -45.55 11.94
N ARG A 2 65.14 -44.66 12.87
CA ARG A 2 64.64 -43.28 13.16
C ARG A 2 63.10 -43.08 13.19
N LYS A 3 62.43 -42.55 14.23
CA LYS A 3 62.73 -41.53 15.25
C LYS A 3 61.65 -41.53 16.36
N SER A 4 62.02 -40.97 17.51
CA SER A 4 61.31 -40.70 18.77
C SER A 4 60.02 -39.82 18.69
N PRO A 5 59.28 -39.66 19.81
CA PRO A 5 57.90 -39.12 19.89
C PRO A 5 57.80 -37.64 20.32
N SER A 6 56.59 -37.04 20.23
CA SER A 6 56.16 -35.82 20.94
C SER A 6 54.63 -35.74 20.91
N LEU A 7 53.89 -35.74 22.04
CA LEU A 7 53.63 -34.72 23.08
C LEU A 7 52.38 -33.86 22.80
N GLU A 8 51.42 -33.96 23.75
CA GLU A 8 50.48 -32.92 24.22
C GLU A 8 49.46 -32.33 23.21
N SER A 9 48.21 -31.96 23.55
CA SER A 9 47.47 -31.87 24.80
C SER A 9 46.01 -31.43 24.50
N VAL A 10 45.09 -31.76 25.42
CA VAL A 10 44.06 -30.86 25.97
C VAL A 10 42.76 -30.52 25.19
N ILE A 11 41.67 -31.16 25.67
CA ILE A 11 40.39 -30.59 26.17
C ILE A 11 39.18 -30.27 25.24
N LYS A 12 38.08 -30.97 25.61
CA LYS A 12 36.62 -30.69 25.63
C LYS A 12 35.77 -30.63 24.33
N SER A 13 34.75 -31.50 24.37
CA SER A 13 33.49 -31.53 23.62
C SER A 13 32.66 -30.24 23.72
N PRO A 14 31.63 -30.05 22.86
CA PRO A 14 30.29 -30.44 23.31
C PRO A 14 29.35 -31.01 22.23
N ALA A 15 28.21 -31.44 22.75
CA ALA A 15 27.16 -32.27 22.18
C ALA A 15 26.35 -31.67 21.02
N THR A 16 25.73 -32.59 20.29
CA THR A 16 24.54 -32.49 19.46
C THR A 16 23.41 -31.69 20.12
N LEU A 17 22.88 -30.69 19.41
CA LEU A 17 21.61 -30.03 19.74
C LEU A 17 20.62 -30.27 18.61
N SER A 18 19.68 -31.17 18.86
CA SER A 18 18.46 -31.34 18.09
C SER A 18 17.46 -30.25 18.51
N SER A 19 16.75 -29.73 17.51
CA SER A 19 15.80 -28.63 17.58
C SER A 19 14.70 -28.81 18.64
N CYS A 20 14.55 -27.83 19.53
CA CYS A 20 13.30 -27.58 20.24
C CYS A 20 13.08 -26.07 20.49
N GLY A 21 11.83 -25.63 20.30
CA GLY A 21 11.30 -24.35 20.79
C GLY A 21 10.93 -23.34 19.70
N HIS A 22 9.88 -22.54 19.82
CA HIS A 22 8.78 -22.45 20.78
C HIS A 22 7.71 -21.62 20.07
N SER A 23 6.44 -22.02 20.22
CA SER A 23 5.27 -21.22 19.82
C SER A 23 5.28 -19.91 20.60
N MET A 24 5.44 -18.78 19.92
CA MET A 24 5.26 -17.47 20.52
C MET A 24 3.80 -17.04 20.39
N SER A 25 3.05 -17.33 21.45
CA SER A 25 1.72 -16.79 21.72
C SER A 25 1.87 -15.36 22.23
N TYR A 26 1.53 -14.35 21.43
CA TYR A 26 1.29 -13.00 21.93
C TYR A 26 -0.19 -12.81 22.21
N ASN A 27 -0.59 -13.11 23.45
CA ASN A 27 -1.89 -12.76 23.97
C ASN A 27 -1.78 -11.39 24.65
N ARG A 28 -2.22 -10.32 23.98
CA ARG A 28 -2.44 -9.01 24.62
C ARG A 28 -3.92 -8.66 24.54
N ASN A 29 -4.66 -9.11 25.55
CA ASN A 29 -6.01 -8.64 25.81
C ASN A 29 -5.92 -7.33 26.59
N ASN A 30 -6.50 -6.24 26.05
CA ASN A 30 -7.09 -5.20 26.89
C ASN A 30 -8.31 -4.55 26.18
N THR A 31 -9.48 -4.94 26.70
CA THR A 31 -10.68 -4.11 26.98
C THR A 31 -11.28 -3.17 25.90
N LYS A 32 -12.45 -3.61 25.40
CA LYS A 32 -13.74 -2.87 25.36
C LYS A 32 -13.69 -1.39 24.91
N LEU A 33 -13.76 -1.20 23.60
CA LEU A 33 -14.68 -0.26 22.94
C LEU A 33 -15.14 -0.95 21.65
N SER A 34 -16.20 -1.75 21.77
CA SER A 34 -16.94 -2.24 20.61
C SER A 34 -17.62 -1.04 19.95
N VAL A 35 -16.87 -0.34 19.10
CA VAL A 35 -17.43 0.10 17.83
C VAL A 35 -16.92 -0.97 16.89
N GLU A 36 -17.79 -1.89 16.48
CA GLU A 36 -17.55 -2.72 15.32
C GLU A 36 -17.51 -1.79 14.10
N ARG A 37 -16.42 -1.01 13.99
CA ARG A 37 -16.06 -0.29 12.78
C ARG A 37 -15.68 -1.38 11.82
N LYS A 38 -16.68 -1.83 11.06
CA LYS A 38 -16.52 -2.74 9.93
C LYS A 38 -15.29 -2.27 9.17
N ASP A 39 -14.20 -3.05 9.19
CA ASP A 39 -13.00 -2.72 8.44
C ASP A 39 -13.42 -2.61 6.97
N PRO A 40 -13.39 -1.40 6.38
CA PRO A 40 -13.98 -1.15 5.07
C PRO A 40 -13.32 -2.03 4.00
N LEU A 41 -12.02 -2.28 4.12
CA LEU A 41 -11.28 -3.15 3.20
C LEU A 41 -11.59 -4.63 3.40
N ALA A 42 -12.05 -5.04 4.59
CA ALA A 42 -12.47 -6.42 4.81
C ALA A 42 -13.79 -6.73 4.07
N ALA A 43 -14.71 -5.77 4.00
CA ALA A 43 -15.92 -5.90 3.17
C ALA A 43 -15.54 -6.00 1.69
N LEU A 44 -14.65 -5.12 1.22
CA LEU A 44 -14.17 -5.12 -0.16
C LEU A 44 -13.47 -6.43 -0.55
N ALA A 45 -12.66 -6.98 0.35
CA ALA A 45 -12.00 -8.27 0.15
C ALA A 45 -12.98 -9.44 -0.01
N ARG A 46 -14.16 -9.37 0.62
CA ARG A 46 -15.22 -10.38 0.44
C ARG A 46 -15.93 -10.26 -0.90
N GLU A 47 -16.04 -9.05 -1.45
CA GLU A 47 -16.69 -8.78 -2.73
C GLU A 47 -15.77 -9.11 -3.92
N TYR A 48 -14.55 -8.58 -3.93
CA TYR A 48 -13.61 -8.72 -5.05
C TYR A 48 -12.69 -9.95 -4.92
N GLY A 49 -12.66 -10.58 -3.74
CA GLY A 49 -11.83 -11.74 -3.41
C GLY A 49 -10.34 -11.41 -3.24
N GLY A 50 -9.62 -12.33 -2.57
CA GLY A 50 -8.17 -12.23 -2.37
C GLY A 50 -7.75 -11.38 -1.17
N SER A 51 -6.55 -10.80 -1.23
CA SER A 51 -6.04 -9.91 -0.16
C SER A 51 -6.72 -8.54 -0.21
N LYS A 52 -6.73 -7.80 0.92
CA LYS A 52 -7.25 -6.41 0.97
C LYS A 52 -6.64 -5.51 -0.10
N ARG A 53 -5.32 -5.64 -0.34
CA ARG A 53 -4.61 -4.91 -1.39
C ARG A 53 -5.15 -5.26 -2.77
N ASN A 54 -5.30 -6.55 -3.09
CA ASN A 54 -5.78 -6.98 -4.41
C ASN A 54 -7.23 -6.57 -4.64
N ALA A 55 -8.07 -6.65 -3.60
CA ALA A 55 -9.46 -6.20 -3.66
C ALA A 55 -9.56 -4.69 -3.91
N LEU A 56 -8.77 -3.89 -3.20
CA LEU A 56 -8.70 -2.43 -3.43
C LEU A 56 -8.18 -2.10 -4.83
N LEU A 57 -7.20 -2.85 -5.33
CA LEU A 57 -6.68 -2.66 -6.68
C LEU A 57 -7.76 -2.95 -7.74
N LYS A 58 -8.49 -4.05 -7.60
CA LYS A 58 -9.61 -4.39 -8.49
C LYS A 58 -10.73 -3.36 -8.44
N TRP A 59 -11.01 -2.82 -7.25
CA TRP A 59 -11.97 -1.73 -7.11
C TRP A 59 -11.51 -0.48 -7.87
N CYS A 60 -10.24 -0.09 -7.75
CA CYS A 60 -9.70 1.03 -8.53
C CYS A 60 -9.87 0.79 -10.03
N GLN A 61 -9.45 -0.39 -10.51
CA GLN A 61 -9.57 -0.78 -11.92
C GLN A 61 -11.03 -0.71 -12.40
N LYS A 62 -11.97 -1.20 -11.59
CA LYS A 62 -13.38 -1.17 -11.94
C LYS A 62 -13.94 0.25 -11.96
N LYS A 63 -13.52 1.09 -11.02
CA LYS A 63 -13.98 2.48 -10.91
C LYS A 63 -13.42 3.36 -12.03
N THR A 64 -12.20 3.09 -12.48
CA THR A 64 -11.54 3.82 -13.56
C THR A 64 -11.69 3.15 -14.93
N GLU A 65 -12.59 2.19 -15.07
CA GLU A 65 -12.89 1.55 -16.35
C GLU A 65 -13.38 2.59 -17.37
N GLY A 66 -12.78 2.61 -18.57
CA GLY A 66 -13.14 3.54 -19.64
C GLY A 66 -12.40 4.89 -19.63
N TYR A 67 -11.56 5.17 -18.62
CA TYR A 67 -10.70 6.35 -18.64
C TYR A 67 -9.47 6.11 -19.54
N PRO A 68 -9.19 7.01 -20.49
CA PRO A 68 -8.05 6.85 -21.39
C PRO A 68 -6.72 7.09 -20.67
N ASN A 69 -5.64 6.58 -21.26
CA ASN A 69 -4.25 6.88 -20.86
C ASN A 69 -3.86 6.45 -19.43
N ILE A 70 -4.63 5.55 -18.80
CA ILE A 70 -4.28 4.95 -17.51
C ILE A 70 -4.40 3.43 -17.53
N ASP A 71 -3.50 2.78 -16.81
CA ASP A 71 -3.57 1.35 -16.49
C ASP A 71 -3.15 1.12 -15.03
N VAL A 72 -4.15 0.85 -14.18
CA VAL A 72 -3.96 0.71 -12.73
C VAL A 72 -3.62 -0.74 -12.40
N THR A 73 -2.33 -1.07 -12.35
CA THR A 73 -1.84 -2.44 -12.10
C THR A 73 -1.18 -2.62 -10.74
N ASN A 74 -0.91 -1.53 -10.03
CA ASN A 74 -0.23 -1.51 -8.73
C ASN A 74 -0.57 -0.24 -7.95
N PHE A 75 -0.01 -0.07 -6.75
CA PHE A 75 -0.13 1.14 -5.91
C PHE A 75 1.15 1.98 -5.92
N SER A 76 1.97 1.93 -6.97
CA SER A 76 3.21 2.71 -7.06
C SER A 76 3.25 3.44 -8.40
N SER A 77 3.96 2.92 -9.40
CA SER A 77 4.16 3.58 -10.69
C SER A 77 2.88 3.81 -11.50
N SER A 78 1.79 3.08 -11.25
CA SER A 78 0.50 3.38 -11.90
C SER A 78 -0.14 4.71 -11.44
N TRP A 79 0.39 5.32 -10.37
CA TRP A 79 -0.15 6.52 -9.75
C TRP A 79 0.82 7.70 -9.80
N SER A 80 2.03 7.51 -10.32
CA SER A 80 3.09 8.50 -10.25
C SER A 80 2.78 9.75 -11.07
N ASP A 81 2.18 9.62 -12.25
CA ASP A 81 1.81 10.74 -13.12
C ASP A 81 0.54 11.50 -12.68
N GLY A 82 -0.10 11.05 -11.60
CA GLY A 82 -1.31 11.62 -11.04
C GLY A 82 -2.61 11.31 -11.79
N LEU A 83 -2.57 10.73 -12.99
CA LEU A 83 -3.78 10.50 -13.79
C LEU A 83 -4.70 9.47 -13.14
N ALA A 84 -4.15 8.44 -12.49
CA ALA A 84 -4.97 7.46 -11.77
C ALA A 84 -5.73 8.09 -10.60
N PHE A 85 -5.13 9.04 -9.88
CA PHE A 85 -5.84 9.80 -8.83
C PHE A 85 -6.94 10.67 -9.43
N CYS A 86 -6.63 11.40 -10.50
CA CYS A 86 -7.61 12.23 -11.20
C CYS A 86 -8.80 11.40 -11.71
N ALA A 87 -8.55 10.25 -12.34
CA ALA A 87 -9.60 9.37 -12.86
C ALA A 87 -10.50 8.87 -11.74
N LEU A 88 -9.89 8.37 -10.65
CA LEU A 88 -10.64 7.83 -9.52
C LEU A 88 -11.55 8.90 -8.90
N LEU A 89 -11.01 10.09 -8.63
CA LEU A 89 -11.78 11.18 -8.02
C LEU A 89 -12.80 11.77 -8.99
N HIS A 90 -12.52 11.83 -10.30
CA HIS A 90 -13.47 12.32 -11.31
C HIS A 90 -14.76 11.50 -11.33
N THR A 91 -14.71 10.21 -10.96
CA THR A 91 -15.91 9.36 -10.87
C THR A 91 -16.91 9.80 -9.79
N TYR A 92 -16.47 10.61 -8.83
CA TYR A 92 -17.30 11.17 -7.75
C TYR A 92 -17.43 12.69 -7.85
N LEU A 93 -16.38 13.38 -8.30
CA LEU A 93 -16.25 14.84 -8.36
C LEU A 93 -15.98 15.33 -9.79
N PRO A 94 -16.87 15.07 -10.77
CA PRO A 94 -16.60 15.40 -12.17
C PRO A 94 -16.43 16.91 -12.40
N ALA A 95 -17.13 17.74 -11.62
CA ALA A 95 -17.03 19.20 -11.71
C ALA A 95 -15.66 19.76 -11.27
N HIS A 96 -14.88 19.00 -10.48
CA HIS A 96 -13.60 19.47 -9.93
C HIS A 96 -12.39 19.04 -10.76
N ILE A 97 -12.54 18.07 -11.67
CA ILE A 97 -11.41 17.46 -12.39
C ILE A 97 -11.73 17.44 -13.88
N PRO A 98 -11.24 18.37 -14.70
CA PRO A 98 -11.41 18.31 -16.16
C PRO A 98 -10.54 17.21 -16.78
N TYR A 99 -10.90 15.93 -16.57
CA TYR A 99 -10.04 14.78 -16.91
C TYR A 99 -9.64 14.73 -18.38
N GLN A 100 -10.53 15.12 -19.29
CA GLN A 100 -10.31 15.08 -20.74
C GLN A 100 -9.18 16.02 -21.21
N GLU A 101 -8.81 17.00 -20.39
CA GLU A 101 -7.73 17.95 -20.68
C GLU A 101 -6.39 17.51 -20.09
N LEU A 102 -6.36 16.41 -19.32
CA LEU A 102 -5.16 15.96 -18.60
C LEU A 102 -4.29 15.05 -19.48
N ILE A 103 -2.98 15.21 -19.32
CA ILE A 103 -1.96 14.41 -19.99
C ILE A 103 -0.92 13.93 -18.98
N SER A 104 -0.28 12.79 -19.24
CA SER A 104 0.67 12.16 -18.31
C SER A 104 1.95 12.99 -18.08
N GLN A 105 2.29 13.87 -19.01
CA GLN A 105 3.47 14.74 -18.94
C GLN A 105 3.33 15.84 -17.88
N ASP A 106 2.09 16.27 -17.59
CA ASP A 106 1.78 17.33 -16.62
C ASP A 106 1.57 16.77 -15.20
N LYS A 107 2.50 15.92 -14.75
CA LYS A 107 2.48 15.23 -13.45
C LYS A 107 2.13 16.15 -12.27
N GLY A 108 2.78 17.31 -12.18
CA GLY A 108 2.54 18.25 -11.09
C GLY A 108 1.14 18.85 -11.08
N ARG A 109 0.62 19.17 -12.26
CA ARG A 109 -0.77 19.65 -12.41
C ARG A 109 -1.76 18.56 -12.03
N ASN A 110 -1.56 17.33 -12.50
CA ASN A 110 -2.44 16.20 -12.22
C ASN A 110 -2.50 15.91 -10.72
N LEU A 111 -1.35 15.78 -10.06
CA LEU A 111 -1.26 15.53 -8.62
C LEU A 111 -1.91 16.65 -7.81
N SER A 112 -1.58 17.91 -8.12
CA SER A 112 -2.16 19.06 -7.42
C SER A 112 -3.67 19.13 -7.58
N LEU A 113 -4.18 18.93 -8.79
CA LEU A 113 -5.61 18.94 -9.07
C LEU A 113 -6.36 17.83 -8.32
N ALA A 114 -5.82 16.60 -8.34
CA ALA A 114 -6.41 15.48 -7.61
C ALA A 114 -6.47 15.76 -6.10
N PHE A 115 -5.37 16.23 -5.51
CA PHE A 115 -5.30 16.46 -4.07
C PHE A 115 -6.17 17.64 -3.64
N GLN A 116 -6.21 18.74 -4.40
CA GLN A 116 -7.12 19.85 -4.13
C GLN A 116 -8.60 19.43 -4.21
N ALA A 117 -8.97 18.62 -5.20
CA ALA A 117 -10.32 18.09 -5.33
C ALA A 117 -10.70 17.25 -4.09
N ALA A 118 -9.80 16.37 -3.64
CA ALA A 118 -9.99 15.56 -2.44
C ALA A 118 -10.03 16.41 -1.14
N GLU A 119 -9.17 17.42 -1.01
CA GLU A 119 -9.15 18.31 0.15
C GLU A 119 -10.43 19.13 0.26
N SER A 120 -11.02 19.53 -0.87
CA SER A 120 -12.26 20.31 -0.90
C SER A 120 -13.44 19.60 -0.23
N ILE A 121 -13.40 18.27 -0.15
CA ILE A 121 -14.41 17.43 0.51
C ILE A 121 -13.93 16.88 1.86
N GLY A 122 -12.73 17.25 2.31
CA GLY A 122 -12.18 16.90 3.62
C GLY A 122 -11.26 15.67 3.65
N ILE A 123 -10.86 15.11 2.49
CA ILE A 123 -9.87 14.03 2.43
C ILE A 123 -8.48 14.66 2.32
N LYS A 124 -7.75 14.71 3.43
CA LYS A 124 -6.38 15.27 3.43
C LYS A 124 -5.38 14.32 2.74
N PRO A 125 -4.52 14.82 1.85
CA PRO A 125 -3.42 14.07 1.28
C PRO A 125 -2.51 13.56 2.39
N SER A 126 -2.25 12.25 2.39
CA SER A 126 -1.23 11.67 3.27
C SER A 126 0.15 11.62 2.62
N MET A 127 0.29 12.14 1.39
CA MET A 127 1.51 12.15 0.61
C MET A 127 1.85 13.58 0.25
N ASP A 128 3.14 13.88 0.20
CA ASP A 128 3.66 15.17 -0.22
C ASP A 128 3.80 15.25 -1.75
N ILE A 129 3.33 16.35 -2.36
CA ILE A 129 3.38 16.51 -3.82
C ILE A 129 4.83 16.62 -4.29
N ASP A 130 5.68 17.36 -3.56
CA ASP A 130 7.08 17.53 -3.95
C ASP A 130 7.79 16.18 -3.95
N GLU A 131 7.58 15.32 -2.94
CA GLU A 131 8.14 13.96 -2.96
C GLU A 131 7.69 13.16 -4.19
N LEU A 132 6.39 13.16 -4.49
CA LEU A 132 5.84 12.45 -5.65
C LEU A 132 6.40 13.00 -6.97
N MET A 133 6.65 14.31 -7.07
CA MET A 133 7.25 14.92 -8.25
C MET A 133 8.64 14.37 -8.56
N HIS A 134 9.44 14.06 -7.54
CA HIS A 134 10.83 13.61 -7.68
C HIS A 134 10.99 12.09 -7.84
N THR A 135 9.91 11.31 -7.83
CA THR A 135 9.97 9.85 -8.03
C THR A 135 8.87 9.33 -8.95
N ASP A 136 9.20 8.38 -9.82
CA ASP A 136 8.21 7.65 -10.63
C ASP A 136 7.75 6.34 -9.95
N ARG A 137 8.28 6.06 -8.76
CA ARG A 137 7.96 4.88 -7.96
C ARG A 137 7.68 5.30 -6.52
N PRO A 138 6.52 5.93 -6.27
CA PRO A 138 6.15 6.31 -4.92
C PRO A 138 5.99 5.08 -4.03
N ASP A 139 6.13 5.27 -2.71
CA ASP A 139 5.92 4.20 -1.75
C ASP A 139 4.50 3.64 -1.87
N TRP A 140 4.41 2.33 -2.09
CA TRP A 140 3.14 1.69 -2.38
C TRP A 140 2.21 1.63 -1.17
N GLN A 141 2.76 1.66 0.05
CA GLN A 141 1.96 1.68 1.27
C GLN A 141 1.27 3.03 1.44
N SER A 142 2.00 4.12 1.19
CA SER A 142 1.48 5.48 1.25
C SER A 142 0.37 5.73 0.23
N VAL A 143 0.58 5.32 -1.02
CA VAL A 143 -0.46 5.39 -2.07
C VAL A 143 -1.67 4.52 -1.69
N MET A 144 -1.45 3.27 -1.28
CA MET A 144 -2.55 2.37 -0.89
C MET A 144 -3.34 2.94 0.30
N GLN A 145 -2.67 3.53 1.29
CA GLN A 145 -3.32 4.18 2.42
C GLN A 145 -4.17 5.38 1.97
N TYR A 146 -3.65 6.21 1.07
CA TYR A 146 -4.41 7.34 0.52
C TYR A 146 -5.64 6.89 -0.26
N VAL A 147 -5.48 5.91 -1.15
CA VAL A 147 -6.61 5.33 -1.90
C VAL A 147 -7.63 4.68 -0.96
N SER A 148 -7.19 4.05 0.12
CA SER A 148 -8.09 3.48 1.14
C SER A 148 -8.92 4.55 1.86
N GLN A 149 -8.38 5.75 2.04
CA GLN A 149 -9.12 6.88 2.60
C GLN A 149 -10.20 7.36 1.64
N ILE A 150 -9.90 7.43 0.34
CA ILE A 150 -10.88 7.75 -0.71
C ILE A 150 -12.00 6.70 -0.73
N TYR A 151 -11.64 5.42 -0.75
CA TYR A 151 -12.62 4.32 -0.69
C TYR A 151 -13.52 4.45 0.54
N LYS A 152 -12.94 4.63 1.73
CA LYS A 152 -13.70 4.79 2.97
C LYS A 152 -14.61 6.02 2.96
N TYR A 153 -14.20 7.11 2.32
CA TYR A 153 -15.03 8.32 2.27
C TYR A 153 -16.28 8.14 1.41
N PHE A 154 -16.16 7.45 0.26
CA PHE A 154 -17.25 7.36 -0.72
C PHE A 154 -18.06 6.07 -0.64
N GLU A 155 -17.48 4.98 -0.16
CA GLU A 155 -18.08 3.63 -0.21
C GLU A 155 -18.50 3.10 1.18
N THR A 156 -18.26 3.85 2.27
CA THR A 156 -18.72 3.48 3.62
C THR A 156 -19.32 4.63 4.40
#